data_AF-A0A522M3X0-F1
#
_entry.id   AF-A0A522M3X0-F1
#
_cell.length_a   1.000
_cell.length_b   1.000
_cell.length_c   1.000
_cell.angle_alpha   90.00
_cell.angle_beta   90.00
_cell.angle_gamma   90.00
#
_symmetry.space_group_name_H-M   'P 1'
#
loop_
_entity.id
_entity.type
_entity.pdbx_description
1 polymer ?
#
loop_
_entity_poly.entity_id
_entity_poly.type
_entity_poly.pdbx_seq_one_letter_code
_entity_poly.pdbx_strand_id
1 'polypeptide(L)'
;MSRGLIWSGVLLTAMVGLCAAGCGGGSQVAAGGGASAVAWERDLPSALARAGNEKKVVMVDFYTDWCKWCRRLDETTFADGSVQKALQGVVTVRLNAEKDGRDAAARFNVDGFPTIIFLDPSGSEIGRIPGYMEPGPFLQELTTIVQKG
;
A
#
# COMPACT_ATOMS: atom_id res chain seq x y z
N MET A 1 58.86 49.95 18.92
CA MET A 1 59.67 48.79 18.50
C MET A 1 58.70 47.75 17.98
N SER A 2 58.69 47.18 16.78
CA SER A 2 59.35 47.36 15.49
C SER A 2 58.59 46.42 14.55
N ARG A 3 58.10 46.91 13.39
CA ARG A 3 58.16 46.28 12.04
C ARG A 3 57.56 44.85 11.92
N GLY A 4 56.59 44.51 11.07
CA GLY A 4 56.31 44.86 9.67
C GLY A 4 56.07 43.56 8.86
N LEU A 5 55.56 43.70 7.61
CA LEU A 5 55.29 42.68 6.55
C LEU A 5 53.98 41.90 6.75
N ILE A 6 52.85 42.23 6.11
CA ILE A 6 52.55 42.40 4.67
C ILE A 6 53.07 41.23 3.83
N TRP A 7 52.17 40.28 3.52
CA TRP A 7 52.28 39.47 2.32
C TRP A 7 50.99 39.56 1.53
N SER A 8 51.12 40.23 0.39
CA SER A 8 50.16 40.42 -0.68
C SER A 8 49.60 39.09 -1.18
N GLY A 9 48.33 39.09 -1.58
CA GLY A 9 47.74 37.93 -2.24
C GLY A 9 46.29 38.11 -2.65
N VAL A 10 45.92 39.29 -3.16
CA VAL A 10 44.70 39.45 -3.94
C VAL A 10 44.83 38.60 -5.18
N LEU A 11 43.95 37.61 -5.35
CA LEU A 11 43.56 37.13 -6.68
C LEU A 11 42.07 36.79 -6.61
N LEU A 12 41.27 37.83 -6.87
CA LEU A 12 39.96 37.69 -7.46
C LEU A 12 40.13 36.94 -8.78
N THR A 13 39.53 35.77 -8.88
CA THR A 13 38.96 35.28 -10.14
C THR A 13 37.56 34.79 -9.85
N ALA A 14 36.62 35.73 -9.90
CA ALA A 14 35.23 35.43 -10.19
C ALA A 14 35.17 34.89 -11.63
N MET A 15 35.13 33.57 -11.79
CA MET A 15 34.68 32.98 -13.04
C MET A 15 33.16 32.85 -13.01
N VAL A 16 32.53 33.91 -13.52
CA VAL A 16 31.19 33.88 -14.08
C VAL A 16 31.24 32.91 -15.27
N GLY A 17 30.82 31.67 -15.02
CA GLY A 17 30.56 30.66 -16.04
C GLY A 17 29.23 30.93 -16.73
N LEU A 18 29.32 31.55 -17.90
CA LEU A 18 28.27 31.83 -18.87
C LEU A 18 27.46 30.57 -19.25
N CYS A 19 26.14 30.71 -19.30
CA CYS A 19 25.17 29.69 -19.69
C CYS A 19 25.50 29.00 -21.03
N ALA A 20 25.44 27.67 -21.04
CA ALA A 20 25.11 26.90 -22.24
C ALA A 20 23.80 26.17 -21.97
N ALA A 21 22.75 26.60 -22.68
CA ALA A 21 21.49 25.90 -22.78
C ALA A 21 21.74 24.51 -23.39
N GLY A 22 21.66 23.47 -22.56
CA GLY A 22 21.58 22.08 -22.96
C GLY A 22 20.23 21.52 -22.51
N CYS A 23 19.27 21.54 -23.42
CA CYS A 23 18.03 20.78 -23.30
C CYS A 23 18.43 19.29 -23.35
N GLY A 24 18.68 18.69 -22.19
CA GLY A 24 19.05 17.30 -22.04
C GLY A 24 18.14 16.66 -21.02
N GLY A 25 17.00 16.15 -21.50
CA GLY A 25 16.04 15.40 -20.71
C GLY A 25 16.70 14.18 -20.08
N GLY A 26 16.93 14.25 -18.78
CA GLY A 26 17.15 13.10 -17.93
C GLY A 26 15.85 12.78 -17.21
N SER A 27 14.93 12.13 -17.91
CA SER A 27 13.78 11.48 -17.29
C SER A 27 14.30 10.47 -16.27
N GLN A 28 14.31 10.84 -15.00
CA GLN A 28 14.42 9.85 -13.92
C GLN A 28 13.07 9.16 -13.82
N VAL A 29 12.84 8.21 -14.73
CA VAL A 29 11.82 7.18 -14.56
C VAL A 29 12.30 6.32 -13.40
N ALA A 30 11.90 6.70 -12.19
CA ALA A 30 12.04 5.84 -11.04
C ALA A 30 11.19 4.59 -11.29
N ALA A 31 11.92 3.51 -11.62
CA ALA A 31 11.54 2.10 -11.58
C ALA A 31 10.03 1.81 -11.54
N GLY A 32 9.51 1.42 -12.70
CA GLY A 32 8.34 0.54 -12.74
C GLY A 32 8.68 -0.77 -12.03
N GLY A 33 8.44 -0.81 -10.71
CA GLY A 33 8.22 -2.06 -10.01
C GLY A 33 6.92 -2.63 -10.57
N GLY A 34 7.04 -3.70 -11.35
CA GLY A 34 5.88 -4.39 -11.91
C GLY A 34 4.87 -4.68 -10.81
N ALA A 35 3.61 -4.37 -11.10
CA ALA A 35 2.47 -4.73 -10.29
C ALA A 35 2.57 -6.24 -9.96
N SER A 36 2.79 -6.57 -8.68
CA SER A 36 2.87 -7.96 -8.21
C SER A 36 1.51 -8.38 -7.70
N ALA A 37 1.07 -9.58 -8.10
CA ALA A 37 -0.17 -10.16 -7.61
C ALA A 37 -0.25 -10.11 -6.07
N VAL A 38 -1.45 -9.89 -5.55
CA VAL A 38 -1.72 -9.85 -4.11
C VAL A 38 -1.40 -11.20 -3.46
N ALA A 39 -0.63 -11.18 -2.38
CA ALA A 39 -0.19 -12.37 -1.66
C ALA A 39 -1.28 -12.86 -0.68
N TRP A 40 -2.30 -13.55 -1.21
CA TRP A 40 -3.43 -14.03 -0.41
C TRP A 40 -3.07 -15.19 0.52
N GLU A 41 -3.25 -14.97 1.82
CA GLU A 41 -3.29 -16.03 2.82
C GLU A 41 -4.70 -16.61 2.94
N ARG A 42 -4.79 -17.85 3.44
CA ARG A 42 -6.05 -18.60 3.58
C ARG A 42 -6.36 -18.99 5.03
N ASP A 43 -5.51 -18.60 5.98
CA ASP A 43 -5.65 -18.89 7.41
C ASP A 43 -5.61 -17.59 8.23
N LEU A 44 -6.78 -17.15 8.69
CA LEU A 44 -6.92 -15.92 9.46
C LEU A 44 -6.16 -15.96 10.81
N PRO A 45 -6.16 -17.05 11.60
CA PRO A 45 -5.42 -17.12 12.85
C PRO A 45 -3.91 -16.90 12.67
N SER A 46 -3.29 -17.54 11.69
CA SER A 46 -1.85 -17.37 11.40
C SER A 46 -1.54 -15.97 10.89
N ALA A 47 -2.41 -15.42 10.04
CA ALA A 47 -2.29 -14.04 9.55
C ALA A 47 -2.34 -13.02 10.70
N LEU A 48 -3.25 -13.19 11.67
CA LEU A 48 -3.34 -12.35 12.86
C LEU A 48 -2.10 -12.48 13.76
N ALA A 49 -1.60 -13.70 13.97
CA ALA A 49 -0.37 -13.91 14.73
C ALA A 49 0.82 -13.20 14.08
N ARG A 50 0.95 -13.29 12.75
CA ARG A 50 1.99 -12.60 11.98
C ARG A 50 1.83 -11.08 12.04
N ALA A 51 0.62 -10.58 11.83
CA ALA A 51 0.27 -9.16 11.92
C ALA A 51 0.58 -8.56 13.30
N GLY A 52 0.34 -9.32 14.38
CA GLY A 52 0.70 -8.96 15.75
C GLY A 52 2.19 -8.71 15.95
N ASN A 53 3.03 -9.54 15.32
CA ASN A 53 4.48 -9.42 15.34
C ASN A 53 4.99 -8.29 14.45
N GLU A 54 4.39 -8.12 13.27
CA GLU A 54 4.79 -7.10 12.27
C GLU A 54 4.16 -5.72 12.53
N LYS A 55 3.22 -5.60 13.48
CA LYS A 55 2.41 -4.40 13.71
C LYS A 55 1.71 -3.90 12.45
N LYS A 56 1.08 -4.83 11.74
CA LYS A 56 0.35 -4.55 10.49
C LYS A 56 -1.14 -4.77 10.65
N VAL A 57 -1.92 -4.00 9.90
CA VAL A 57 -3.34 -4.27 9.69
C VAL A 57 -3.52 -5.56 8.90
N VAL A 58 -4.59 -6.31 9.20
CA VAL A 58 -5.04 -7.46 8.42
C VAL A 58 -6.24 -7.06 7.57
N MET A 59 -6.18 -7.27 6.27
CA MET A 59 -7.33 -7.16 5.37
C MET A 59 -7.86 -8.55 5.05
N VAL A 60 -9.15 -8.77 5.26
CA VAL A 60 -9.84 -10.04 4.97
C VAL A 60 -10.86 -9.82 3.86
N ASP A 61 -10.68 -10.44 2.70
CA ASP A 61 -11.64 -10.48 1.61
C ASP A 61 -12.55 -11.72 1.74
N PHE A 62 -13.84 -11.49 1.99
CA PHE A 62 -14.86 -12.52 2.00
C PHE A 62 -15.55 -12.61 0.64
N TYR A 63 -15.47 -13.79 0.02
CA TYR A 63 -16.03 -14.06 -1.31
C TYR A 63 -16.81 -15.38 -1.33
N THR A 64 -17.47 -15.66 -2.46
CA THR A 64 -18.04 -16.97 -2.80
C THR A 64 -17.74 -17.33 -4.26
N ASP A 65 -17.82 -18.61 -4.62
CA ASP A 65 -17.41 -19.08 -5.96
C ASP A 65 -18.31 -18.57 -7.10
N TRP A 66 -19.58 -18.30 -6.78
CA TRP A 66 -20.60 -17.82 -7.72
C TRP A 66 -20.71 -16.29 -7.77
N CYS A 67 -19.92 -15.57 -6.98
CA CYS A 67 -19.99 -14.12 -6.83
C CYS A 67 -19.39 -13.36 -8.03
N LYS A 68 -20.27 -12.84 -8.91
CA LYS A 68 -19.86 -12.04 -10.07
C LYS A 68 -19.10 -10.76 -9.67
N TRP A 69 -19.53 -10.08 -8.62
CA TRP A 69 -18.91 -8.84 -8.17
C TRP A 69 -17.53 -9.05 -7.52
N CYS A 70 -17.31 -10.21 -6.91
CA CYS A 70 -16.01 -10.61 -6.38
C CYS A 70 -15.01 -10.79 -7.53
N ARG A 71 -15.43 -11.46 -8.62
CA ARG A 71 -14.60 -11.56 -9.83
C ARG A 71 -14.29 -10.20 -10.44
N ARG A 72 -15.28 -9.29 -10.49
CA ARG A 72 -15.05 -7.93 -10.98
C ARG A 72 -14.04 -7.19 -10.12
N LEU A 73 -14.12 -7.33 -8.79
CA LEU A 73 -13.16 -6.76 -7.84
C LEU A 73 -11.74 -7.29 -8.09
N ASP A 74 -11.60 -8.59 -8.39
CA ASP A 74 -10.31 -9.20 -8.75
C ASP A 74 -9.74 -8.63 -10.05
N GLU A 75 -10.58 -8.54 -11.09
CA GLU A 75 -10.19 -8.12 -12.44
C GLU A 75 -9.90 -6.61 -12.56
N THR A 76 -10.46 -5.79 -11.68
CA THR A 76 -10.28 -4.33 -11.71
C THR A 76 -9.41 -3.85 -10.53
N THR A 77 -9.92 -3.99 -9.31
CA THR A 77 -9.37 -3.34 -8.12
C THR A 77 -8.12 -4.04 -7.60
N PHE A 78 -8.15 -5.36 -7.44
CA PHE A 78 -6.95 -6.09 -7.00
C PHE A 78 -5.92 -6.30 -8.13
N ALA A 79 -6.29 -6.05 -9.38
CA ALA A 79 -5.39 -6.01 -10.52
C ALA A 79 -4.69 -4.65 -10.70
N ASP A 80 -5.19 -3.59 -10.08
CA ASP A 80 -4.59 -2.26 -10.16
C ASP A 80 -3.23 -2.21 -9.43
N GLY A 81 -2.20 -1.73 -10.13
CA GLY A 81 -0.84 -1.70 -9.59
C GLY A 81 -0.66 -0.79 -8.37
N SER A 82 -1.46 0.26 -8.24
CA SER A 82 -1.41 1.15 -7.08
C SER A 82 -2.03 0.47 -5.87
N VAL A 83 -3.13 -0.27 -6.08
CA VAL A 83 -3.76 -1.10 -5.04
C VAL A 83 -2.81 -2.21 -4.60
N GLN A 84 -2.24 -2.97 -5.54
CA GLN A 84 -1.27 -4.03 -5.22
C GLN A 84 -0.08 -3.51 -4.42
N LYS A 85 0.47 -2.35 -4.81
CA LYS A 85 1.56 -1.71 -4.08
C LYS A 85 1.14 -1.32 -2.66
N ALA A 86 -0.05 -0.76 -2.47
CA ALA A 86 -0.55 -0.41 -1.15
C ALA A 86 -0.75 -1.65 -0.26
N LEU A 87 -1.24 -2.75 -0.85
CA LEU A 87 -1.46 -4.01 -0.13
C LEU A 87 -0.18 -4.71 0.32
N GLN A 88 1.01 -4.36 -0.20
CA GLN A 88 2.29 -4.88 0.32
C GLN A 88 2.56 -4.49 1.79
N GLY A 89 1.95 -3.38 2.25
CA GLY A 89 2.01 -2.93 3.64
C GLY A 89 1.02 -3.64 4.58
N VAL A 90 0.15 -4.49 4.05
CA VAL A 90 -0.99 -5.08 4.76
C VAL A 90 -0.88 -6.60 4.73
N VAL A 91 -1.35 -7.27 5.77
CA VAL A 91 -1.51 -8.73 5.76
C VAL A 91 -2.83 -9.06 5.06
N THR A 92 -2.77 -9.67 3.88
CA THR A 92 -3.96 -9.96 3.06
C THR A 92 -4.41 -11.40 3.21
N VAL A 93 -5.65 -11.59 3.66
CA VAL A 93 -6.32 -12.89 3.82
C VAL A 93 -7.53 -12.92 2.90
N ARG A 94 -7.79 -14.06 2.28
CA ARG A 94 -8.99 -14.29 1.48
C ARG A 94 -9.67 -15.56 1.93
N LEU A 95 -10.98 -15.51 2.15
CA LEU A 95 -11.76 -16.63 2.68
C LEU A 95 -13.06 -16.80 1.90
N ASN A 96 -13.39 -18.05 1.55
CA ASN A 96 -14.69 -18.34 0.96
C ASN A 96 -15.71 -18.50 2.10
N ALA A 97 -16.65 -17.58 2.22
CA ALA A 97 -17.60 -17.51 3.33
C ALA A 97 -18.56 -18.71 3.43
N GLU A 98 -18.69 -19.53 2.39
CA GLU A 98 -19.51 -20.75 2.41
C GLU A 98 -18.71 -22.01 2.75
N LYS A 99 -17.37 -21.91 2.78
CA LYS A 99 -16.42 -23.01 2.96
C LYS A 99 -15.46 -22.74 4.12
N ASP A 100 -14.19 -22.48 3.82
CA ASP A 100 -13.08 -22.25 4.77
C ASP A 100 -13.23 -20.96 5.58
N GLY A 101 -14.05 -20.02 5.10
CA GLY A 101 -14.35 -18.76 5.75
C GLY A 101 -15.62 -18.72 6.58
N ARG A 102 -16.39 -19.82 6.70
CA ARG A 102 -17.75 -19.78 7.27
C ARG A 102 -17.79 -19.22 8.69
N ASP A 103 -16.94 -19.74 9.58
CA ASP A 103 -16.91 -19.31 10.98
C ASP A 103 -16.43 -17.86 11.12
N ALA A 104 -15.46 -17.45 10.29
CA ALA A 104 -14.98 -16.08 10.26
C ALA A 104 -16.05 -15.12 9.71
N ALA A 105 -16.75 -15.48 8.64
CA ALA A 105 -17.84 -14.70 8.06
C ALA A 105 -18.97 -14.50 9.07
N ALA A 106 -19.33 -15.55 9.82
CA ALA A 106 -20.30 -15.46 10.91
C ALA A 106 -19.80 -14.55 12.04
N ARG A 107 -18.54 -14.70 12.47
CA ARG A 107 -17.93 -13.87 13.52
C ARG A 107 -18.00 -12.37 13.22
N PHE A 108 -17.78 -11.98 11.96
CA PHE A 108 -17.77 -10.56 11.56
C PHE A 108 -19.10 -10.07 10.96
N ASN A 109 -20.15 -10.89 11.05
CA ASN A 109 -21.49 -10.59 10.52
C ASN A 109 -21.45 -10.19 9.04
N VAL A 110 -20.80 -11.03 8.22
CA VAL A 110 -20.77 -10.87 6.76
C VAL A 110 -22.05 -11.46 6.18
N ASP A 111 -22.89 -10.61 5.60
CA ASP A 111 -24.20 -10.95 5.04
C ASP A 111 -24.31 -10.68 3.52
N GLY A 112 -23.26 -10.14 2.90
CA GLY A 112 -23.18 -9.86 1.48
C GLY A 112 -21.75 -9.98 0.92
N PHE A 113 -21.65 -10.12 -0.40
CA PHE A 113 -20.37 -10.36 -1.09
C PHE A 113 -20.15 -9.45 -2.31
N PRO A 114 -18.90 -9.02 -2.58
CA PRO A 114 -17.74 -9.17 -1.69
C PRO A 114 -17.90 -8.32 -0.43
N THR A 115 -17.26 -8.70 0.67
CA THR A 115 -17.11 -7.84 1.85
C THR A 115 -15.66 -7.90 2.30
N ILE A 116 -15.04 -6.73 2.44
CA ILE A 116 -13.65 -6.62 2.85
C ILE A 116 -13.63 -6.02 4.24
N ILE A 117 -12.96 -6.70 5.17
CA ILE A 117 -12.86 -6.30 6.56
C ILE A 117 -11.41 -5.98 6.89
N PHE A 118 -11.20 -4.95 7.69
CA PHE A 118 -9.89 -4.55 8.17
C PHE A 118 -9.82 -4.72 9.68
N LEU A 119 -8.80 -5.44 10.13
CA LEU A 119 -8.55 -5.74 11.54
C LEU A 119 -7.25 -5.10 11.98
N ASP A 120 -7.23 -4.56 13.19
CA ASP A 120 -6.00 -4.19 13.87
C ASP A 120 -5.16 -5.44 14.23
N PRO A 121 -3.91 -5.29 14.70
CA PRO A 121 -3.07 -6.43 15.09
C PRO A 121 -3.63 -7.28 16.25
N SER A 122 -4.66 -6.82 16.97
CA SER A 122 -5.37 -7.59 18.00
C SER A 122 -6.52 -8.44 17.44
N GLY A 123 -6.88 -8.23 16.17
CA GLY A 123 -8.02 -8.87 15.51
C GLY A 123 -9.35 -8.15 15.74
N SER A 124 -9.31 -6.89 16.19
CA SER A 124 -10.50 -6.04 16.32
C SER A 124 -10.77 -5.33 15.00
N GLU A 125 -12.04 -5.25 14.61
CA GLU A 125 -12.43 -4.58 13.37
C GLU A 125 -12.28 -3.06 13.46
N ILE A 126 -11.54 -2.47 12.53
CA ILE A 126 -11.27 -1.03 12.42
C ILE A 126 -11.91 -0.38 11.19
N GLY A 127 -12.43 -1.19 10.27
CA GLY A 127 -13.12 -0.72 9.08
C GLY A 127 -13.64 -1.86 8.21
N ARG A 128 -14.56 -1.52 7.30
CA ARG A 128 -15.11 -2.45 6.31
C ARG A 128 -15.44 -1.73 5.01
N ILE A 129 -15.28 -2.43 3.89
CA ILE A 129 -15.74 -2.01 2.57
C ILE A 129 -16.78 -3.04 2.11
N PRO A 130 -18.08 -2.67 2.11
CA PRO A 130 -19.11 -3.54 1.59
C PRO A 130 -19.17 -3.47 0.06
N GLY A 131 -19.23 -4.63 -0.58
CA GLY A 131 -19.44 -4.74 -2.01
C GLY A 131 -18.24 -4.37 -2.86
N TYR A 132 -18.50 -4.30 -4.16
CA TYR A 132 -17.52 -3.91 -5.15
C TYR A 132 -17.20 -2.41 -5.08
N MET A 133 -15.92 -2.07 -5.20
CA MET A 133 -15.43 -0.70 -5.27
C MET A 133 -14.34 -0.59 -6.33
N GLU A 134 -14.38 0.45 -7.17
CA GLU A 134 -13.36 0.74 -8.18
C GLU A 134 -11.99 1.07 -7.54
N PRO A 135 -10.85 0.95 -8.27
CA PRO A 135 -9.51 1.08 -7.68
C PRO A 135 -9.23 2.39 -6.95
N GLY A 136 -9.63 3.53 -7.52
CA GLY A 136 -9.37 4.85 -6.95
C GLY A 136 -10.01 5.05 -5.57
N PRO A 137 -11.35 4.89 -5.44
CA PRO A 137 -12.02 4.94 -4.15
C PRO A 137 -11.53 3.86 -3.17
N PHE A 138 -11.23 2.65 -3.66
CA PHE A 138 -10.70 1.58 -2.82
C PHE A 138 -9.38 1.97 -2.17
N LEU A 139 -8.46 2.57 -2.94
CA LEU A 139 -7.17 3.01 -2.42
C LEU A 139 -7.30 4.14 -1.38
N GLN A 140 -8.27 5.04 -1.57
CA GLN A 140 -8.57 6.11 -0.60
C GLN A 140 -9.08 5.54 0.72
N GLU A 141 -10.01 4.60 0.66
CA GLU A 141 -10.58 3.97 1.84
C GLU A 141 -9.56 3.07 2.55
N LEU A 142 -8.79 2.28 1.80
CA LEU A 142 -7.67 1.49 2.32
C LEU A 142 -6.69 2.37 3.11
N THR A 143 -6.28 3.49 2.53
CA THR A 143 -5.34 4.43 3.19
C THR A 143 -5.95 5.00 4.47
N THR A 144 -7.23 5.38 4.43
CA THR A 144 -7.95 5.95 5.57
C THR A 144 -8.11 4.95 6.71
N ILE A 145 -8.39 3.69 6.40
CA ILE A 145 -8.57 2.63 7.40
C ILE A 145 -7.22 2.21 7.98
N VAL A 146 -6.19 2.01 7.15
CA VAL A 146 -4.87 1.57 7.62
C VAL A 146 -4.24 2.58 8.57
N GLN A 147 -4.56 3.87 8.46
CA GLN A 147 -4.11 4.89 9.41
C GLN A 147 -4.75 4.81 10.80
N LYS A 148 -5.83 4.03 10.97
CA LYS A 148 -6.54 3.86 12.26
C LYS A 148 -6.01 2.68 13.09
N GLY A 149 -5.33 1.71 12.46
CA GLY A 149 -4.82 0.48 13.08
C GLY A 149 -3.35 0.56 13.42
#